data_AF-A0A7W6S029-F1
#
_entry.id   AF-A0A7W6S029-F1
#
_cell.length_a   1.000
_cell.length_b   1.000
_cell.length_c   1.000
_cell.angle_alpha   90.00
_cell.angle_beta   90.00
_cell.angle_gamma   90.00
#
_symmetry.space_group_name_H-M   'P 1'
#
loop_
_entity.id
_entity.type
_entity.pdbx_description
1 polymer ?
#
loop_
_entity_poly.entity_id
_entity_poly.type
_entity_poly.pdbx_seq_one_letter_code
_entity_poly.pdbx_strand_id
1 'polypeptide(L)'
;MTDGREMYQEINALLGNLATALALPPETVAELLEQGALTLEMGKDAAGNHFVLATHGDGDDQRVARVYKDSIHHLGAPPPDGTTGASGIGR
;
A
#
# COMPACT_ATOMS: atom_id res chain seq x y z
N MET A 1 15.34 -14.01 19.23
CA MET A 1 16.11 -12.92 18.60
C MET A 1 15.63 -12.89 17.16
N THR A 2 14.81 -11.91 16.79
CA THR A 2 14.34 -11.78 15.40
C THR A 2 15.58 -11.59 14.54
N ASP A 3 15.86 -12.53 13.63
CA ASP A 3 17.05 -12.48 12.77
C ASP A 3 16.89 -11.23 11.90
N GLY A 4 17.90 -10.34 11.91
CA GLY A 4 17.81 -9.07 11.18
C GLY A 4 17.43 -9.26 9.71
N ARG A 5 17.74 -10.42 9.10
CA ARG A 5 17.35 -10.74 7.72
C ARG A 5 15.84 -10.91 7.54
N GLU A 6 15.12 -11.44 8.54
CA GLU A 6 13.66 -11.58 8.49
C GLU A 6 13.01 -10.19 8.47
N MET A 7 13.47 -9.28 9.34
CA MET A 7 12.96 -7.90 9.38
C MET A 7 13.23 -7.14 8.07
N TYR A 8 14.42 -7.31 7.48
CA TYR A 8 14.73 -6.73 6.17
C TYR A 8 13.82 -7.29 5.06
N GLN A 9 13.49 -8.58 5.09
CA GLN A 9 12.57 -9.18 4.13
C GLN A 9 11.16 -8.62 4.28
N GLU A 10 10.68 -8.43 5.52
CA GLU A 10 9.36 -7.84 5.77
C GLU A 10 9.28 -6.38 5.31
N ILE A 11 10.34 -5.59 5.51
CA ILE A 11 10.42 -4.21 5.02
C ILE A 11 10.39 -4.19 3.48
N ASN A 12 11.16 -5.05 2.83
CA ASN A 12 11.17 -5.13 1.36
C ASN A 12 9.82 -5.57 0.80
N ALA A 13 9.14 -6.52 1.45
CA ALA A 13 7.79 -6.94 1.07
C ALA A 13 6.79 -5.78 1.22
N LEU A 14 6.87 -5.01 2.30
CA LEU A 14 6.05 -3.83 2.50
C LEU A 14 6.28 -2.78 1.41
N LEU A 15 7.54 -2.46 1.09
CA LEU A 15 7.89 -1.51 0.03
C LEU A 15 7.34 -1.95 -1.34
N GLY A 16 7.44 -3.24 -1.67
CA GLY A 16 6.85 -3.78 -2.90
C GLY A 16 5.32 -3.67 -2.94
N ASN A 17 4.65 -3.91 -1.81
CA ASN A 17 3.20 -3.76 -1.71
C ASN A 17 2.78 -2.29 -1.85
N LEU A 18 3.52 -1.35 -1.25
CA LEU A 18 3.27 0.09 -1.40
C LEU A 18 3.49 0.57 -2.84
N ALA A 19 4.56 0.11 -3.50
CA ALA A 19 4.83 0.38 -4.91
C ALA A 19 3.66 -0.05 -5.81
N THR A 20 3.15 -1.26 -5.57
CA THR A 20 1.98 -1.79 -6.28
C THR A 20 0.72 -0.96 -5.97
N ALA A 21 0.47 -0.68 -4.69
CA ALA A 21 -0.72 0.01 -4.22
C ALA A 21 -0.82 1.48 -4.68
N LEU A 22 0.34 2.10 -4.89
CA LEU A 22 0.42 3.47 -5.36
C LEU A 22 0.73 3.55 -6.85
N ALA A 23 0.90 2.43 -7.54
CA ALA A 23 1.37 2.38 -8.93
C ALA A 23 2.60 3.26 -9.18
N LEU A 24 3.59 3.11 -8.32
CA LEU A 24 4.88 3.81 -8.37
C LEU A 24 6.02 2.79 -8.39
N PRO A 25 7.19 3.13 -8.96
CA PRO A 25 8.39 2.32 -8.81
C PRO A 25 8.79 2.20 -7.33
N PRO A 26 9.34 1.04 -6.88
CA PRO A 26 9.80 0.86 -5.51
C PRO A 26 10.81 1.92 -5.04
N GLU A 27 11.71 2.34 -5.93
CA GLU A 27 12.69 3.41 -5.67
C GLU A 27 11.99 4.73 -5.35
N THR A 28 10.94 5.09 -6.09
CA THR A 28 10.16 6.30 -5.86
C THR A 28 9.41 6.23 -4.53
N VAL A 29 8.87 5.06 -4.17
CA VAL A 29 8.21 4.89 -2.85
C VAL A 29 9.20 5.08 -1.70
N ALA A 30 10.42 4.54 -1.82
CA ALA A 30 11.46 4.74 -0.82
C ALA A 30 11.82 6.23 -0.67
N GLU A 31 12.02 6.93 -1.78
CA GLU A 31 12.29 8.37 -1.79
C GLU A 31 11.16 9.18 -1.14
N LEU A 32 9.90 8.88 -1.45
CA LEU A 32 8.73 9.57 -0.88
C LEU A 32 8.59 9.32 0.62
N LEU A 33 8.96 8.12 1.10
CA LEU A 33 9.01 7.81 2.52
C LEU A 33 10.09 8.62 3.23
N GLU A 34 11.29 8.70 2.66
CA GLU A 34 12.40 9.49 3.21
C GLU A 34 12.08 10.99 3.25
N GLN A 35 11.34 11.48 2.26
CA GLN A 35 10.90 12.88 2.17
C GLN A 35 9.69 13.20 3.05
N GLY A 36 9.02 12.19 3.62
CA GLY A 36 7.77 12.36 4.35
C GLY A 36 6.59 12.77 3.46
N ALA A 37 6.70 12.56 2.14
CA ALA A 37 5.65 12.83 1.15
C ALA A 37 4.66 11.68 0.98
N LEU A 38 4.95 10.53 1.61
CA LEU A 38 4.02 9.41 1.73
C LEU A 38 3.41 9.37 3.13
N THR A 39 2.08 9.42 3.22
CA THR A 39 1.39 9.23 4.50
C THR A 39 1.06 7.76 4.69
N LEU A 40 1.48 7.18 5.81
CA LEU A 40 1.17 5.82 6.24
C LEU A 40 0.43 5.84 7.58
N GLU A 41 -0.78 5.28 7.62
CA GLU A 41 -1.58 5.16 8.84
C GLU A 41 -1.97 3.71 9.10
N MET A 42 -1.81 3.24 10.34
CA MET A 42 -2.32 1.92 10.72
C MET A 42 -3.82 2.00 11.00
N GLY A 43 -4.58 1.11 10.37
CA GLY A 43 -6.02 1.01 10.53
C GLY A 43 -6.49 -0.41 10.79
N LYS A 44 -7.78 -0.52 11.08
CA LYS A 44 -8.46 -1.79 11.31
C LYS A 44 -9.84 -1.74 10.64
N ASP A 45 -10.19 -2.77 9.89
CA ASP A 45 -11.49 -2.82 9.21
C ASP A 45 -12.60 -3.34 10.15
N ALA A 46 -13.84 -3.40 9.64
CA ALA A 46 -14.99 -3.87 10.41
C ALA A 46 -14.90 -5.35 10.82
N ALA A 47 -14.08 -6.16 10.13
CA ALA A 47 -13.81 -7.55 10.47
C ALA A 47 -12.64 -7.70 11.45
N GLY A 48 -12.00 -6.59 11.85
CA GLY A 48 -10.86 -6.59 12.76
C GLY A 48 -9.52 -6.85 12.08
N ASN A 49 -9.45 -6.88 10.75
CA ASN A 49 -8.19 -7.05 10.03
C ASN A 49 -7.39 -5.74 10.04
N HIS A 50 -6.10 -5.84 10.32
CA HIS A 50 -5.20 -4.69 10.25
C HIS A 50 -4.83 -4.38 8.79
N PHE A 51 -4.74 -3.09 8.48
CA PHE A 51 -4.22 -2.60 7.21
C PHE A 51 -3.34 -1.37 7.43
N VAL A 52 -2.51 -1.06 6.44
CA VAL A 52 -1.84 0.24 6.32
C VAL A 52 -2.57 1.06 5.27
N LEU A 53 -3.07 2.23 5.63
CA LEU A 53 -3.57 3.22 4.69
C LEU A 53 -2.38 3.99 4.12
N ALA A 54 -2.16 3.87 2.82
CA ALA A 54 -1.14 4.60 2.09
C ALA A 54 -1.80 5.69 1.26
N THR A 55 -1.32 6.93 1.43
CA THR A 55 -1.82 8.10 0.72
C THR A 55 -0.67 8.90 0.13
N HIS A 56 -0.72 9.14 -1.18
CA HIS A 56 0.26 9.94 -1.91
C HIS A 56 -0.42 10.86 -2.92
N GLY A 57 0.11 12.08 -3.08
CA GLY A 57 -0.44 13.09 -3.97
C GLY A 57 -1.64 13.83 -3.36
N ASP A 58 -2.12 14.81 -4.12
CA ASP A 58 -3.17 15.75 -3.70
C ASP A 58 -4.17 15.95 -4.84
N GLY A 59 -5.39 16.38 -4.51
CA GLY A 59 -6.42 16.70 -5.50
C GLY A 59 -6.83 15.49 -6.36
N ASP A 60 -6.95 15.71 -7.66
CA ASP A 60 -7.39 14.70 -8.63
C ASP A 60 -6.36 13.58 -8.88
N ASP A 61 -5.08 13.80 -8.53
CA ASP A 61 -3.98 12.83 -8.65
C ASP A 61 -3.72 12.04 -7.36
N GLN A 62 -4.56 12.23 -6.34
CA GLN A 62 -4.40 11.55 -5.06
C GLN A 62 -4.63 10.03 -5.20
N ARG A 63 -3.61 9.27 -4.81
CA ARG A 63 -3.63 7.81 -4.75
C ARG A 63 -3.79 7.37 -3.30
N VAL A 64 -4.85 6.61 -3.05
CA VAL A 64 -5.18 6.09 -1.72
C VAL A 64 -5.43 4.60 -1.81
N ALA A 65 -4.77 3.82 -0.95
CA ALA A 65 -4.95 2.38 -0.88
C ALA A 65 -4.84 1.85 0.54
N ARG A 66 -5.63 0.81 0.85
CA ARG A 66 -5.44 -0.03 2.03
C ARG A 66 -4.60 -1.24 1.65
N VAL A 67 -3.46 -1.38 2.30
CA VAL A 67 -2.54 -2.50 2.13
C VAL A 67 -2.75 -3.46 3.30
N TYR A 68 -3.28 -4.63 2.98
CA TYR A 68 -3.37 -5.77 3.88
C TYR A 68 -2.16 -6.68 3.66
N LYS A 69 -2.00 -7.69 4.52
CA LYS A 69 -0.92 -8.68 4.37
C LYS A 69 -0.93 -9.37 3.00
N ASP A 70 -2.12 -9.71 2.51
CA ASP A 70 -2.31 -10.56 1.33
C ASP A 70 -3.12 -9.88 0.21
N SER A 71 -3.53 -8.62 0.38
CA SER A 71 -4.36 -7.90 -0.60
C SER A 71 -4.17 -6.38 -0.56
N ILE A 72 -4.51 -5.71 -1.67
CA ILE A 72 -4.46 -4.26 -1.82
C ILE A 72 -5.82 -3.76 -2.30
N HIS A 73 -6.38 -2.79 -1.59
CA HIS A 73 -7.69 -2.22 -1.89
C HIS A 73 -7.54 -0.72 -2.18
N HIS A 74 -7.69 -0.32 -3.45
CA HIS A 74 -7.60 1.08 -3.86
C HIS A 74 -8.91 1.81 -3.49
N LEU A 75 -8.79 2.98 -2.86
CA LEU A 75 -9.91 3.82 -2.41
C LEU A 75 -10.11 5.09 -3.26
N GLY A 76 -9.15 5.41 -4.14
CA GLY A 76 -9.17 6.58 -5.03
C GLY A 76 -9.22 6.17 -6.51
N ALA A 77 -8.89 7.11 -7.40
CA ALA A 77 -8.86 6.87 -8.84
C ALA A 77 -7.96 5.64 -9.16
N PRO A 78 -8.43 4.70 -10.00
CA PRO A 78 -7.62 3.56 -10.38
C PRO A 78 -6.34 4.05 -11.06
N PRO A 79 -5.18 3.43 -10.80
CA PRO A 79 -4.00 3.74 -11.59
C PRO A 79 -4.29 3.49 -13.07
N PRO A 80 -3.64 4.22 -13.99
CA PRO A 80 -3.94 4.17 -15.43
C PRO A 80 -3.75 2.79 -16.10
N ASP A 81 -3.35 1.74 -15.38
CA ASP A 81 -3.23 0.36 -15.88
C ASP A 81 -3.88 -0.68 -14.94
N GLY A 82 -5.21 -0.69 -14.92
CA GLY A 82 -5.99 -1.88 -15.33
C GLY A 82 -5.82 -3.24 -14.64
N THR A 83 -5.12 -3.39 -13.51
CA THR A 83 -5.07 -4.69 -12.82
C THR A 83 -6.20 -4.80 -11.79
N THR A 84 -7.42 -5.04 -12.30
CA THR A 84 -8.61 -5.36 -11.50
C THR A 84 -8.41 -6.67 -10.74
N GLY A 85 -7.97 -6.57 -9.48
CA GLY A 85 -7.99 -7.64 -8.49
C GLY A 85 -9.11 -7.50 -7.47
N ALA A 86 -10.29 -6.98 -7.87
CA ALA A 86 -11.46 -6.93 -7.01
C ALA A 86 -12.34 -8.17 -7.26
N SER A 87 -11.91 -9.33 -6.75
CA SER A 87 -12.79 -10.51 -6.65
C SER A 87 -13.53 -10.47 -5.30
N GLY A 88 -14.40 -9.48 -5.17
CA GLY A 88 -15.47 -9.48 -4.18
C GLY A 88 -16.73 -10.01 -4.84
N ILE A 89 -16.89 -11.34 -4.90
CA ILE A 89 -18.22 -11.93 -5.15
C ILE A 89 -18.75 -12.51 -3.85
N GLY A 90 -19.55 -11.69 -3.16
CA GLY A 90 -20.50 -12.20 -2.19
C GLY A 90 -21.57 -13.02 -2.91
N ARG A 91 -21.77 -14.25 -2.45
CA ARG A 91 -23.01 -14.98 -2.64
C ARG A 91 -23.27 -15.84 -1.41
#